data_AF-A0A8H3KSC2-F1
#
_entry.id   AF-A0A8H3KSC2-F1
#
_cell.length_a   1.000
_cell.length_b   1.000
_cell.length_c   1.000
_cell.angle_alpha   90.00
_cell.angle_beta   90.00
_cell.angle_gamma   90.00
#
_symmetry.space_group_name_H-M   'P 1'
#
loop_
_entity.id
_entity.type
_entity.pdbx_description
1 polymer ?
#
loop_
_entity_poly.entity_id
_entity_poly.type
_entity_poly.pdbx_seq_one_letter_code
_entity_poly.pdbx_strand_id
1 'polypeptide(L)'
;MQKKAEDLCWVVDFELDKDNCLTHLLWMLPDQVDLWLRYYDVIVNDNIARTNQYQIPLEVFIILNCIKSATNQTPIIMFTDANPALDATIPIVLPETYAAYCIFHITQNLPKNLKLKLGENWDNFIKQFYQCRNSLFGIESTVKVEGYNWIIKQQLKANSTLCETADRFDSRLNDEKR
;
A
#
# COMPACT_ATOMS: atom_id res chain seq x y z
N MET A 1 -13.89 -18.21 4.60
CA MET A 1 -13.54 -19.60 4.28
C MET A 1 -14.39 -20.20 3.17
N GLN A 2 -15.71 -19.96 3.14
CA GLN A 2 -16.61 -20.49 2.09
C GLN A 2 -16.16 -20.13 0.65
N LYS A 3 -15.81 -18.86 0.38
CA LYS A 3 -15.31 -18.44 -0.94
C LYS A 3 -14.00 -19.14 -1.39
N LYS A 4 -13.08 -19.50 -0.46
CA LYS A 4 -11.85 -20.27 -0.78
C LYS A 4 -12.13 -21.74 -1.12
N ALA A 5 -13.23 -22.29 -0.59
CA ALA A 5 -13.69 -23.62 -0.96
C ALA A 5 -14.38 -23.63 -2.35
N GLU A 6 -14.92 -22.49 -2.76
CA GLU A 6 -15.59 -22.30 -4.06
C GLU A 6 -14.59 -21.96 -5.18
N ASP A 7 -13.51 -21.24 -4.86
CA ASP A 7 -12.46 -20.86 -5.80
C ASP A 7 -11.08 -20.95 -5.13
N LEU A 8 -10.25 -21.87 -5.65
CA LEU A 8 -8.91 -22.17 -5.13
C LEU A 8 -7.90 -21.02 -5.34
N CYS A 9 -8.20 -20.07 -6.23
CA CYS A 9 -7.36 -18.89 -6.46
C CYS A 9 -7.55 -17.82 -5.37
N TRP A 10 -8.48 -18.00 -4.43
CA TRP A 10 -8.55 -17.19 -3.23
C TRP A 10 -7.40 -17.51 -2.27
N VAL A 11 -6.56 -16.51 -2.03
CA VAL A 11 -5.55 -16.57 -0.97
C VAL A 11 -6.20 -16.09 0.31
N VAL A 12 -6.18 -16.95 1.32
CA VAL A 12 -6.45 -16.60 2.72
C VAL A 12 -5.42 -17.34 3.54
N ASP A 13 -4.58 -16.60 4.24
CA ASP A 13 -3.54 -17.11 5.11
C ASP A 13 -3.53 -16.28 6.40
N PHE A 14 -3.23 -16.92 7.53
CA PHE A 14 -3.20 -16.25 8.82
C PHE A 14 -2.32 -17.00 9.81
N GLU A 15 -1.81 -16.26 10.79
CA GLU A 15 -1.05 -16.83 11.90
C GLU A 15 -1.66 -16.40 13.22
N LEU A 16 -1.61 -17.31 14.19
CA LEU A 16 -2.00 -17.07 15.57
C LEU A 16 -0.77 -17.21 16.46
N ASP A 17 -0.69 -16.41 17.52
CA ASP A 17 0.28 -16.64 18.59
C ASP A 17 -0.13 -17.79 19.53
N LYS A 18 0.73 -18.05 20.52
CA LYS A 18 0.53 -19.07 21.57
C LYS A 18 -0.75 -18.90 22.39
N ASP A 19 -1.31 -17.69 22.42
CA ASP A 19 -2.51 -17.34 23.18
C ASP A 19 -3.76 -17.32 22.27
N ASN A 20 -3.63 -17.80 21.02
CA ASN A 20 -4.64 -17.78 19.96
C ASN A 20 -5.06 -16.37 19.51
N CYS A 21 -4.20 -15.37 19.68
CA CYS A 21 -4.43 -14.04 19.13
C CYS A 21 -3.96 -13.98 17.67
N LEU A 22 -4.76 -13.34 16.80
CA LEU A 22 -4.41 -13.13 15.39
C LEU A 22 -3.22 -12.16 15.26
N THR A 23 -2.12 -12.63 14.69
CA THR A 23 -0.88 -11.86 14.49
C THR A 23 -0.63 -11.51 13.03
N HIS A 24 -1.00 -12.40 12.10
CA HIS A 24 -0.86 -12.17 10.67
C HIS A 24 -2.16 -12.54 9.95
N LEU A 25 -2.52 -11.76 8.93
CA LEU A 25 -3.65 -12.01 8.06
C LEU A 25 -3.32 -11.53 6.64
N LEU A 26 -3.33 -12.44 5.69
CA LEU A 26 -3.26 -12.18 4.27
C LEU A 26 -4.56 -12.63 3.63
N TRP A 27 -5.14 -11.77 2.79
CA TRP A 27 -6.16 -12.18 1.86
C TRP A 27 -5.88 -11.60 0.47
N MET A 28 -6.18 -12.36 -0.57
CA MET A 28 -6.20 -11.87 -1.96
C MET A 28 -7.34 -12.53 -2.72
N LEU A 29 -8.08 -11.73 -3.48
CA LEU A 29 -9.01 -12.19 -4.51
C LEU A 29 -8.24 -12.82 -5.68
N PRO A 30 -8.85 -13.75 -6.45
CA PRO A 30 -8.24 -14.34 -7.65
C PRO A 30 -7.68 -13.28 -8.62
N ASP A 31 -8.48 -12.25 -8.95
CA ASP A 31 -8.04 -11.15 -9.81
C ASP A 31 -6.85 -10.37 -9.21
N GLN A 32 -6.79 -10.26 -7.87
CA GLN A 32 -5.65 -9.63 -7.20
C GLN A 32 -4.40 -10.50 -7.26
N VAL A 33 -4.55 -11.84 -7.22
CA VAL A 33 -3.44 -12.78 -7.43
C VAL A 33 -2.92 -12.66 -8.86
N ASP A 34 -3.79 -12.59 -9.86
CA ASP A 34 -3.39 -12.41 -11.26
C ASP A 34 -2.69 -11.08 -11.49
N LEU A 35 -3.22 -9.98 -10.93
CA LEU A 35 -2.58 -8.67 -10.98
C LEU A 35 -1.22 -8.69 -10.28
N TRP A 36 -1.13 -9.35 -9.12
CA TRP A 36 0.13 -9.52 -8.42
C TRP A 36 1.15 -10.28 -9.28
N LEU A 37 0.82 -11.46 -9.79
CA LEU A 37 1.73 -12.25 -10.62
C LEU A 37 2.18 -11.51 -11.89
N ARG A 38 1.36 -10.57 -12.39
CA ARG A 38 1.69 -9.75 -13.56
C ARG A 38 2.52 -8.51 -13.25
N TYR A 39 2.35 -7.90 -12.08
CA TYR A 39 2.93 -6.59 -11.72
C TYR A 39 3.65 -6.58 -10.36
N TYR A 40 4.08 -7.75 -9.87
CA TYR A 40 4.76 -7.87 -8.56
C TYR A 40 6.10 -7.14 -8.53
N ASP A 41 6.68 -6.83 -9.69
CA ASP A 41 7.96 -6.14 -9.83
C ASP A 41 7.91 -4.72 -9.23
N VAL A 42 6.73 -4.09 -9.24
CA VAL A 42 6.50 -2.75 -8.68
C VAL A 42 5.34 -2.77 -7.69
N ILE A 43 5.63 -2.52 -6.42
CA ILE A 43 4.59 -2.36 -5.39
C ILE A 43 4.47 -0.91 -5.00
N VAL A 44 3.24 -0.40 -4.96
CA VAL A 44 2.93 0.90 -4.36
C VAL A 44 2.18 0.68 -3.07
N ASN A 45 2.76 1.19 -1.99
CA ASN A 45 2.23 1.07 -0.64
C ASN A 45 1.86 2.46 -0.11
N ASP A 46 0.57 2.78 -0.12
CA ASP A 46 0.02 4.04 0.39
C ASP A 46 -0.81 3.76 1.64
N ASN A 47 -0.12 3.64 2.78
CA ASN A 47 -0.77 3.29 4.04
C ASN A 47 -1.14 4.51 4.83
N ILE A 48 -2.28 4.42 5.52
CA ILE A 48 -2.58 5.30 6.63
C ILE A 48 -2.44 4.45 7.87
N ALA A 49 -1.31 4.60 8.57
CA ALA A 49 -1.11 3.97 9.87
C ALA A 49 -2.16 4.53 10.85
N ARG A 50 -3.20 3.76 11.14
CA ARG A 50 -3.98 3.92 12.36
C ARG A 50 -3.64 2.78 13.29
N THR A 51 -3.42 3.11 14.55
CA THR A 51 -3.31 2.12 15.61
C THR A 51 -4.70 1.60 15.98
N ASN A 52 -4.84 0.31 16.24
CA ASN A 52 -6.10 -0.25 16.74
C ASN A 52 -6.32 0.18 18.22
N GLN A 53 -7.44 -0.24 18.82
CA GLN A 53 -7.77 0.10 20.22
C GLN A 53 -6.72 -0.35 21.26
N TYR A 54 -5.80 -1.24 20.88
CA TYR A 54 -4.69 -1.73 21.70
C TYR A 54 -3.38 -1.01 21.40
N GLN A 55 -3.42 0.09 20.65
CA GLN A 55 -2.25 0.86 20.20
C GLN A 55 -1.31 0.07 19.28
N ILE A 56 -1.76 -1.06 18.73
CA ILE A 56 -0.98 -1.85 17.79
C ILE A 56 -1.17 -1.25 16.40
N PRO A 57 -0.08 -0.84 15.71
CA PRO A 57 -0.18 -0.38 14.33
C PRO A 57 -0.62 -1.54 13.44
N LEU A 58 -1.74 -1.37 12.73
CA LEU A 58 -2.12 -2.28 11.66
C LEU A 58 -1.33 -1.85 10.42
N GLU A 59 -0.15 -2.43 10.23
CA GLU A 59 0.83 -1.95 9.25
C GLU A 59 1.26 -3.06 8.29
N VAL A 60 1.74 -2.65 7.11
CA VAL A 60 2.04 -3.50 5.93
C VAL A 60 3.19 -4.51 6.10
N PHE A 61 3.70 -4.64 7.32
CA PHE A 61 4.57 -5.74 7.73
C PHE A 61 3.97 -7.11 7.42
N ILE A 62 2.68 -7.25 7.69
CA ILE A 62 1.94 -8.50 7.47
C ILE A 62 1.91 -8.83 5.97
N ILE A 63 1.84 -7.83 5.10
CA ILE A 63 1.75 -8.04 3.65
C ILE A 63 3.11 -8.50 3.07
N LEU A 64 4.25 -7.93 3.48
CA LEU A 64 5.54 -8.27 2.83
C LEU A 64 5.98 -9.70 3.11
N ASN A 65 5.86 -10.15 4.37
CA ASN A 65 6.21 -11.51 4.72
C ASN A 65 5.20 -12.51 4.15
N CYS A 66 3.89 -12.22 4.30
CA CYS A 66 2.87 -13.14 3.80
C CYS A 66 2.85 -13.21 2.27
N ILE A 67 3.07 -12.12 1.54
CA ILE A 67 3.10 -12.18 0.07
C ILE A 67 4.33 -12.94 -0.43
N LYS A 68 5.51 -12.71 0.17
CA LYS A 68 6.71 -13.49 -0.17
C LYS A 68 6.45 -14.98 0.07
N SER A 69 5.89 -15.35 1.21
CA SER A 69 5.56 -16.74 1.56
C SER A 69 4.46 -17.34 0.65
N ALA A 70 3.43 -16.56 0.31
CA ALA A 70 2.28 -17.04 -0.46
C ALA A 70 2.55 -17.15 -1.96
N THR A 71 3.43 -16.30 -2.51
CA THR A 71 3.63 -16.20 -3.97
C THR A 71 5.03 -16.58 -4.41
N ASN A 72 5.98 -16.70 -3.47
CA ASN A 72 7.40 -16.90 -3.74
C ASN A 72 7.98 -15.85 -4.70
N GLN A 73 7.36 -14.67 -4.76
CA GLN A 73 7.81 -13.52 -5.55
C GLN A 73 8.37 -12.43 -4.65
N THR A 74 9.40 -11.76 -5.15
CA THR A 74 10.05 -10.61 -4.51
C THR A 74 9.94 -9.41 -5.44
N PRO A 75 9.38 -8.27 -4.99
CA PRO A 75 9.33 -7.06 -5.79
C PRO A 75 10.72 -6.49 -6.05
N ILE A 76 10.90 -5.83 -7.19
CA ILE A 76 12.14 -5.12 -7.51
C ILE A 76 12.14 -3.77 -6.80
N ILE A 77 11.02 -3.06 -6.82
CA ILE A 77 10.87 -1.75 -6.20
C ILE A 77 9.57 -1.65 -5.40
N MET A 78 9.67 -1.01 -4.23
CA MET A 78 8.53 -0.73 -3.37
C MET A 78 8.46 0.75 -3.05
N PHE A 79 7.37 1.39 -3.43
CA PHE A 79 7.08 2.78 -3.06
C PHE A 79 6.41 2.84 -1.69
N THR A 80 6.94 3.65 -0.77
CA THR A 80 6.41 3.84 0.58
C THR A 80 6.23 5.33 0.90
N ASP A 81 5.45 5.65 1.93
CA ASP A 81 5.26 7.00 2.47
C ASP A 81 6.41 7.48 3.39
N ALA A 82 7.60 6.86 3.28
CA ALA A 82 8.74 7.06 4.19
C ALA A 82 8.43 6.63 5.64
N ASN A 83 7.70 5.54 5.78
CA ASN A 83 7.41 4.93 7.05
C ASN A 83 8.70 4.36 7.70
N PRO A 84 9.08 4.78 8.91
CA PRO A 84 10.31 4.31 9.57
C PRO A 84 10.35 2.79 9.79
N ALA A 85 9.20 2.16 10.03
CA ALA A 85 9.13 0.72 10.23
C ALA A 85 9.36 -0.02 8.90
N LEU A 86 8.79 0.46 7.78
CA LEU A 86 9.09 -0.10 6.46
C LEU A 86 10.57 0.09 6.08
N ASP A 87 11.13 1.26 6.35
CA ASP A 87 12.55 1.54 6.08
C ASP A 87 13.48 0.60 6.87
N ALA A 88 13.10 0.22 8.09
CA ALA A 88 13.86 -0.73 8.89
C ALA A 88 13.67 -2.19 8.42
N THR A 89 12.52 -2.54 7.88
CA THR A 89 12.14 -3.94 7.65
C THR A 89 12.31 -4.42 6.22
N ILE A 90 12.13 -3.56 5.21
CA ILE A 90 12.36 -3.93 3.81
C ILE A 90 13.75 -4.56 3.63
N PRO A 91 14.86 -3.99 4.16
CA PRO A 91 16.19 -4.60 4.01
C PRO A 91 16.33 -5.98 4.65
N ILE A 92 15.49 -6.30 5.64
CA ILE A 92 15.52 -7.55 6.40
C ILE A 92 14.67 -8.63 5.71
N VAL A 93 13.44 -8.28 5.32
CA VAL A 93 12.45 -9.24 4.77
C VAL A 93 12.62 -9.42 3.26
N LEU A 94 12.97 -8.33 2.57
CA LEU A 94 13.10 -8.24 1.11
C LEU A 94 14.43 -7.56 0.73
N PRO A 95 15.58 -8.20 0.99
CA PRO A 95 16.89 -7.59 0.79
C PRO A 95 17.20 -7.22 -0.67
N GLU A 96 16.50 -7.83 -1.63
CA GLU A 96 16.65 -7.55 -3.07
C GLU A 96 15.71 -6.44 -3.58
N THR A 97 14.84 -5.91 -2.71
CA THR A 97 13.87 -4.87 -3.07
C THR A 97 14.41 -3.48 -2.76
N TYR A 98 14.34 -2.60 -3.75
CA TYR A 98 14.64 -1.18 -3.58
C TYR A 98 13.45 -0.42 -2.97
N ALA A 99 13.64 0.22 -1.83
CA ALA A 99 12.65 1.11 -1.25
C ALA A 99 12.75 2.51 -1.89
N ALA A 100 11.64 2.97 -2.47
CA ALA A 100 11.49 4.31 -3.01
C ALA A 100 10.41 5.08 -2.24
N TYR A 101 10.53 6.40 -2.17
CA TYR A 101 9.52 7.22 -1.50
C TYR A 101 8.46 7.75 -2.46
N CYS A 102 7.22 7.74 -2.01
CA CYS A 102 6.07 8.23 -2.73
C CYS A 102 6.26 9.70 -3.12
N ILE A 103 6.09 10.01 -4.41
CA ILE A 103 6.28 11.35 -4.95
C ILE A 103 5.38 12.39 -4.28
N PHE A 104 4.17 11.99 -3.88
CA PHE A 104 3.25 12.85 -3.14
C PHE A 104 3.86 13.26 -1.78
N HIS A 105 4.31 12.31 -0.98
CA HIS A 105 4.92 12.59 0.32
C HIS A 105 6.24 13.37 0.18
N ILE A 106 7.04 13.08 -0.86
CA ILE A 106 8.20 13.92 -1.23
C ILE A 106 7.74 15.36 -1.45
N THR A 107 6.75 15.60 -2.32
CA THR A 107 6.27 16.97 -2.62
C THR A 107 5.75 17.70 -1.39
N GLN A 108 5.11 17.00 -0.44
CA GLN A 108 4.68 17.59 0.84
C GLN A 108 5.86 17.92 1.77
N ASN A 109 6.92 17.12 1.73
CA ASN A 109 8.10 17.30 2.58
C ASN A 109 9.08 18.36 2.07
N LEU A 110 9.14 18.61 0.76
CA LEU A 110 9.99 19.64 0.16
C LEU A 110 9.79 21.03 0.81
N PRO A 111 8.57 21.61 0.88
CA PRO A 111 8.41 22.94 1.44
C PRO A 111 8.70 22.97 2.95
N LYS A 112 8.39 21.90 3.69
CA LYS A 112 8.63 21.81 5.13
C LYS A 112 10.12 21.86 5.47
N ASN A 113 10.94 21.17 4.68
CA ASN A 113 12.36 20.95 5.03
C ASN A 113 13.34 21.80 4.23
N LEU A 114 12.96 22.26 3.03
CA LEU A 114 13.87 22.94 2.11
C LEU A 114 13.49 24.39 1.81
N LYS A 115 12.22 24.81 1.97
CA LYS A 115 11.82 26.18 1.62
C LYS A 115 12.63 27.24 2.37
N LEU A 116 12.73 27.10 3.69
CA LEU A 116 13.52 28.02 4.52
C LEU A 116 15.02 27.95 4.21
N LYS A 117 15.55 26.76 3.90
CA LYS A 117 16.97 26.56 3.60
C LYS A 117 17.37 27.12 2.23
N LEU A 118 16.46 27.07 1.27
CA LEU A 118 16.69 27.52 -0.10
C LEU A 118 16.38 29.02 -0.29
N GLY A 119 15.54 29.61 0.57
CA GLY A 119 15.22 31.04 0.53
C GLY A 119 14.74 31.48 -0.85
N GLU A 120 15.41 32.46 -1.44
CA GLU A 120 15.10 33.00 -2.77
C GLU A 120 15.23 31.97 -3.90
N ASN A 121 16.03 30.91 -3.72
CA ASN A 121 16.19 29.85 -4.71
C ASN A 121 15.04 28.83 -4.71
N TRP A 122 14.12 28.90 -3.74
CA TRP A 122 13.02 27.94 -3.60
C TRP A 122 12.15 27.85 -4.85
N ASP A 123 11.75 28.99 -5.42
CA ASP A 123 10.80 29.01 -6.55
C ASP A 123 11.44 28.41 -7.81
N ASN A 124 12.73 28.67 -8.05
CA ASN A 124 13.46 28.05 -9.15
C ASN A 124 13.63 26.54 -8.95
N PHE A 125 13.99 26.12 -7.73
CA PHE A 125 14.13 24.71 -7.38
C PHE A 125 12.82 23.94 -7.59
N ILE A 126 11.70 24.42 -7.03
CA ILE A 126 10.44 23.68 -7.08
C ILE A 126 9.90 23.60 -8.51
N LYS A 127 10.14 24.64 -9.32
CA LYS A 127 9.84 24.63 -10.76
C LYS A 127 10.61 23.54 -11.49
N GLN A 128 11.93 23.47 -11.29
CA GLN A 128 12.76 22.43 -11.91
C GLN A 128 12.39 21.03 -11.42
N PHE A 129 12.07 20.87 -10.13
CA PHE A 129 11.58 19.62 -9.58
C PHE A 129 10.32 19.13 -10.30
N TYR A 130 9.31 19.99 -10.47
CA TYR A 130 8.08 19.61 -11.17
C TYR A 130 8.29 19.36 -12.67
N GLN A 131 9.18 20.11 -13.32
CA GLN A 131 9.57 19.86 -14.72
C GLN A 131 10.21 18.48 -14.87
N CYS A 132 11.17 18.14 -14.01
CA CYS A 132 11.80 16.83 -13.98
C CYS A 132 10.77 15.72 -13.72
N ARG A 133 9.95 15.86 -12.68
CA ARG A 133 8.87 14.91 -12.35
C ARG A 133 7.95 14.63 -13.54
N ASN A 134 7.48 15.68 -14.21
CA ASN A 134 6.55 15.54 -15.32
C ASN A 134 7.22 15.03 -16.60
N SER A 135 8.55 15.21 -16.75
CA SER A 135 9.30 14.64 -17.88
C SER A 135 9.53 13.14 -17.76
N LEU A 136 9.47 12.59 -16.54
CA LEU A 136 9.69 11.17 -16.27
C LEU A 136 8.44 10.31 -16.49
N PHE A 137 7.24 10.90 -16.47
CA PHE A 137 5.99 10.14 -16.54
C PHE A 137 4.92 10.88 -17.35
N GLY A 138 4.54 10.35 -18.50
CA GLY A 138 3.38 10.79 -19.28
C GLY A 138 2.04 10.30 -18.70
N ILE A 139 1.89 10.24 -17.38
CA ILE A 139 0.78 9.55 -16.70
C ILE A 139 -0.19 10.56 -16.07
N GLU A 140 -1.48 10.39 -16.38
CA GLU A 140 -2.60 11.09 -15.76
C GLU A 140 -2.82 10.64 -14.29
N SER A 141 -3.21 11.61 -13.47
CA SER A 141 -3.53 11.59 -12.04
C SER A 141 -3.92 10.26 -11.35
N THR A 142 -3.43 10.06 -10.12
CA THR A 142 -3.72 8.95 -9.19
C THR A 142 -5.11 8.98 -8.53
N VAL A 143 -6.08 9.74 -9.06
CA VAL A 143 -7.44 9.95 -8.48
C VAL A 143 -8.16 8.64 -8.11
N LYS A 144 -7.92 7.54 -8.84
CA LYS A 144 -8.49 6.22 -8.51
C LYS A 144 -8.05 5.69 -7.14
N VAL A 145 -6.80 5.90 -6.76
CA VAL A 145 -6.23 5.40 -5.48
C VAL A 145 -6.85 6.13 -4.29
N GLU A 146 -7.12 7.43 -4.43
CA GLU A 146 -7.77 8.23 -3.39
C GLU A 146 -9.22 7.80 -3.13
N GLY A 147 -9.93 7.35 -4.18
CA GLY A 147 -11.29 6.80 -4.08
C GLY A 147 -11.35 5.52 -3.23
N TYR A 148 -10.41 4.58 -3.43
CA TYR A 148 -10.33 3.37 -2.61
C TYR A 148 -9.96 3.69 -1.16
N ASN A 149 -9.00 4.59 -0.94
CA ASN A 149 -8.62 5.03 0.41
C ASN A 149 -9.79 5.69 1.16
N TRP A 150 -10.70 6.37 0.46
CA TRP A 150 -11.91 6.93 1.06
C TRP A 150 -12.90 5.86 1.54
N ILE A 151 -13.08 4.76 0.78
CA ILE A 151 -13.96 3.64 1.17
C ILE A 151 -13.44 2.99 2.46
N ILE A 152 -12.13 2.73 2.53
CA ILE A 152 -11.45 2.19 3.72
C ILE A 152 -11.69 3.09 4.93
N LYS A 153 -11.47 4.40 4.78
CA LYS A 153 -11.67 5.40 5.86
C LYS A 153 -13.09 5.45 6.40
N GLN A 154 -14.09 5.26 5.55
CA GLN A 154 -15.51 5.29 5.94
C GLN A 154 -15.95 3.99 6.63
N GLN A 155 -15.40 2.85 6.21
CA GLN A 155 -15.91 1.52 6.56
C GLN A 155 -15.14 0.83 7.70
N LEU A 156 -13.91 1.23 8.03
CA LEU A 156 -13.22 0.78 9.26
C LEU A 156 -13.80 1.43 10.53
N LYS A 157 -15.13 1.44 10.66
CA LYS A 157 -15.81 1.56 11.96
C LYS A 157 -15.97 0.16 12.52
N ALA A 158 -15.90 0.04 13.85
CA ALA A 158 -15.54 -1.17 14.61
C ALA A 158 -16.33 -2.47 14.34
N ASN A 159 -17.39 -2.47 13.53
CA ASN A 159 -18.35 -3.57 13.40
C ASN A 159 -18.45 -4.18 12.00
N SER A 160 -17.70 -3.68 11.02
CA SER A 160 -17.74 -4.16 9.64
C SER A 160 -16.95 -5.46 9.49
N THR A 161 -17.50 -6.44 8.77
CA THR A 161 -16.76 -7.64 8.41
C THR A 161 -15.85 -7.40 7.20
N LEU A 162 -14.80 -8.20 7.08
CA LEU A 162 -13.91 -8.17 5.91
C LEU A 162 -14.63 -8.50 4.60
N CYS A 163 -15.62 -9.40 4.65
CA CYS A 163 -16.45 -9.74 3.48
C CYS A 163 -17.25 -8.53 2.98
N GLU A 164 -17.91 -7.79 3.88
CA GLU A 164 -18.66 -6.59 3.53
C GLU A 164 -17.76 -5.49 2.93
N THR A 165 -16.51 -5.43 3.38
CA THR A 165 -15.51 -4.50 2.83
C THR A 165 -15.12 -4.90 1.41
N ALA A 166 -14.88 -6.19 1.15
CA ALA A 166 -14.55 -6.72 -0.17
C ALA A 166 -15.69 -6.53 -1.19
N ASP A 167 -16.93 -6.90 -0.83
CA ASP A 167 -18.09 -6.80 -1.74
C ASP A 167 -18.36 -5.33 -2.17
N ARG A 168 -18.02 -4.34 -1.33
CA ARG A 168 -18.12 -2.91 -1.67
C ARG A 168 -17.00 -2.43 -2.59
N PHE A 169 -15.79 -2.94 -2.45
CA PHE A 169 -14.73 -2.66 -3.42
C PHE A 169 -15.12 -3.13 -4.80
N ASP A 170 -15.65 -4.35 -4.90
CA ASP A 170 -16.14 -4.93 -6.16
C ASP A 170 -17.27 -4.08 -6.77
N SER A 171 -18.22 -3.62 -5.95
CA SER A 171 -19.30 -2.72 -6.39
C SER A 171 -18.76 -1.41 -6.97
N ARG A 172 -17.80 -0.76 -6.29
CA ARG A 172 -17.19 0.49 -6.77
C ARG A 172 -16.39 0.29 -8.06
N LEU A 173 -15.64 -0.81 -8.14
CA LEU A 173 -14.89 -1.19 -9.35
C LEU A 173 -15.82 -1.37 -10.55
N ASN A 174 -17.02 -1.90 -10.34
CA ASN A 174 -18.03 -2.06 -11.39
C ASN A 174 -18.67 -0.73 -11.80
N ASP A 175 -18.92 0.17 -10.87
CA ASP A 175 -19.44 1.52 -11.16
C ASP A 175 -18.47 2.36 -12.01
N GLU A 176 -17.17 2.19 -11.82
CA GLU A 176 -16.12 2.93 -12.56
C GLU A 176 -15.77 2.34 -13.93
N LYS A 177 -16.29 1.14 -14.26
CA LYS A 177 -16.16 0.52 -15.58
C LYS A 177 -17.28 0.97 -16.56
N ARG A 178 -18.23 1.77 -16.09
CA ARG A 178 -19.35 2.33 -16.85
C ARG A 178 -19.03 3.72 -17.40
#